data_AF-A0A385NCQ1-F1
#
_entry.id   AF-A0A385NCQ1-F1
#
_cell.length_a   1.000
_cell.length_b   1.000
_cell.length_c   1.000
_cell.angle_alpha   90.00
_cell.angle_beta   90.00
_cell.angle_gamma   90.00
#
_symmetry.space_group_name_H-M   'P 1'
#
loop_
_entity.id
_entity.type
_entity.pdbx_description
1 polymer ?
#
loop_
_entity_poly.entity_id
_entity_poly.type
_entity_poly.pdbx_seq_one_letter_code
_entity_poly.pdbx_strand_id
1 'polypeptide(L)'
;MKRFPLSYFFASLLLASPLSFADWIDTAVEKNETRTIQLRQNIHQHPELGNMEVNTSKLVQMELKSYGIEVKTGFAKTGVP
;
A
#
# COMPACT_ATOMS: atom_id res chain seq x y z
N MET A 1 -47.05 12.67 -26.06
CA MET A 1 -45.95 11.96 -25.37
C MET A 1 -44.64 12.36 -26.05
N LYS A 2 -43.86 13.26 -25.45
CA LYS A 2 -42.59 13.74 -26.03
C LYS A 2 -41.49 12.73 -25.71
N ARG A 3 -40.91 12.09 -26.73
CA ARG A 3 -39.79 11.16 -26.55
C ARG A 3 -38.52 12.00 -26.36
N PHE A 4 -38.02 12.08 -25.13
CA PHE A 4 -36.71 12.65 -24.87
C PHE A 4 -35.65 11.73 -25.49
N PRO A 5 -34.76 12.21 -26.36
CA PRO A 5 -33.78 11.34 -26.98
C PRO A 5 -32.75 10.92 -25.93
N LEU A 6 -32.59 9.61 -25.79
CA LEU A 6 -31.67 8.92 -24.88
C LEU A 6 -30.19 9.38 -25.02
N SER A 7 -29.88 10.10 -26.10
CA SER A 7 -28.56 10.67 -26.41
C SER A 7 -28.12 11.79 -25.45
N TYR A 8 -29.03 12.50 -24.76
CA TYR A 8 -28.61 13.56 -23.82
C TYR A 8 -28.19 13.03 -22.45
N PHE A 9 -28.52 11.78 -22.12
CA PHE A 9 -28.17 11.22 -20.81
C PHE A 9 -26.70 10.76 -20.77
N PHE A 10 -26.18 10.22 -21.88
CA PHE A 10 -24.81 9.72 -21.98
C PHE A 10 -23.74 10.83 -22.01
N ALA A 11 -24.07 12.03 -22.50
CA ALA A 11 -23.12 13.14 -22.56
C ALA A 11 -22.83 13.79 -21.18
N SER A 12 -23.71 13.59 -20.19
CA SER A 12 -23.53 14.16 -18.85
C SER A 12 -22.53 13.38 -17.97
N LEU A 13 -22.32 12.09 -18.27
CA LEU A 13 -21.50 11.20 -17.42
C LEU A 13 -19.99 11.33 -17.69
N LEU A 14 -19.59 11.97 -18.78
CA LEU A 14 -18.19 12.18 -19.15
C LEU A 14 -17.54 13.43 -18.54
N LEU A 15 -18.32 14.36 -17.99
CA LEU A 15 -17.80 15.59 -17.37
C LEU A 15 -17.53 15.48 -15.86
N ALA A 16 -17.91 14.36 -15.24
CA ALA A 16 -17.84 14.16 -13.79
C ALA A 16 -16.78 13.13 -13.37
N SER A 17 -15.74 12.91 -14.18
CA SER A 17 -14.54 12.25 -13.66
C SER A 17 -13.73 13.27 -12.87
N PRO A 18 -13.65 13.18 -11.53
CA PRO A 18 -12.56 13.83 -10.85
C PRO A 18 -11.30 13.09 -11.34
N LEU A 19 -10.47 13.77 -12.12
CA LEU A 19 -9.06 13.41 -12.26
C LEU A 19 -8.41 13.68 -10.89
N SER A 20 -8.80 12.90 -9.88
CA SER A 20 -8.33 13.04 -8.51
C SER A 20 -6.95 12.42 -8.45
N PHE A 21 -5.94 13.18 -8.83
CA PHE A 21 -4.60 12.95 -8.31
C PHE A 21 -4.71 13.22 -6.80
N ALA A 22 -4.58 12.18 -5.99
CA ALA A 22 -4.78 12.31 -4.56
C ALA A 22 -3.56 13.00 -3.95
N ASP A 23 -3.58 14.34 -3.88
CA ASP A 23 -2.47 15.20 -3.36
C ASP A 23 -1.95 14.75 -1.97
N TRP A 24 -2.82 14.13 -1.17
CA TRP A 24 -2.44 13.59 0.14
C TRP A 24 -1.44 12.42 0.04
N ILE A 25 -1.40 11.71 -1.09
CA ILE A 25 -0.46 10.60 -1.34
C ILE A 25 0.96 11.14 -1.39
N ASP A 26 1.22 12.22 -2.13
CA ASP A 26 2.57 12.79 -2.23
C ASP A 26 3.07 13.24 -0.86
N THR A 27 2.20 13.90 -0.08
CA THR A 27 2.51 14.26 1.32
C THR A 27 2.79 13.03 2.18
N ALA A 28 2.02 11.95 2.00
CA ALA A 28 2.25 10.70 2.73
C ALA A 28 3.55 10.01 2.31
N VAL A 29 3.92 10.06 1.02
CA VAL A 29 5.17 9.51 0.51
C VAL A 29 6.36 10.28 1.08
N GLU A 30 6.36 11.61 0.97
CA GLU A 30 7.42 12.47 1.52
C GLU A 30 7.65 12.22 3.02
N LYS A 31 6.55 12.07 3.77
CA LYS A 31 6.62 11.79 5.21
C LYS A 31 7.29 10.45 5.54
N ASN A 32 7.16 9.45 4.66
CA ASN A 32 7.64 8.08 4.92
C ASN A 32 8.93 7.72 4.17
N GLU A 33 9.35 8.52 3.17
CA GLU A 33 10.47 8.22 2.28
C GLU A 33 11.75 7.84 3.04
N THR A 34 12.16 8.65 4.01
CA THR A 34 13.38 8.40 4.80
C THR A 34 13.31 7.04 5.51
N ARG A 35 12.15 6.69 6.09
CA ARG A 35 11.95 5.41 6.78
C ARG A 35 12.01 4.24 5.80
N THR A 36 11.37 4.37 4.63
CA THR A 36 11.39 3.35 3.58
C THR A 36 12.81 3.11 3.05
N ILE A 37 13.60 4.17 2.86
CA ILE A 37 15.01 4.07 2.44
C ILE A 37 15.83 3.32 3.50
N GLN A 38 15.66 3.64 4.78
CA GLN A 38 16.35 2.95 5.88
C GLN A 38 15.98 1.48 5.98
N LEU A 39 14.69 1.14 5.84
CA LEU A 39 14.23 -0.24 5.82
C LEU A 39 14.87 -1.01 4.65
N ARG A 40 14.87 -0.42 3.45
CA ARG A 40 15.52 -1.02 2.27
C ARG A 40 17.02 -1.26 2.49
N GLN A 41 17.73 -0.27 3.03
CA GLN A 41 19.16 -0.38 3.33
C GLN A 41 19.42 -1.47 4.36
N ASN A 42 18.63 -1.54 5.43
CA ASN A 42 18.75 -2.55 6.47
C ASN A 42 18.58 -3.97 5.90
N ILE A 43 17.51 -4.20 5.13
CA ILE A 43 17.23 -5.50 4.50
C ILE A 43 18.33 -5.86 3.49
N HIS A 44 18.82 -4.90 2.70
CA HIS A 44 19.94 -5.13 1.78
C HIS A 44 21.25 -5.47 2.49
N GLN A 45 21.51 -4.87 3.66
CA GLN A 45 22.70 -5.16 4.46
C GLN A 45 22.63 -6.50 5.19
N HIS A 46 21.41 -7.00 5.47
CA HIS A 46 21.17 -8.25 6.20
C HIS A 46 20.26 -9.20 5.42
N PRO A 47 20.68 -9.68 4.22
CA PRO A 47 19.85 -10.57 3.43
C PRO A 47 19.71 -11.93 4.12
N GLU A 48 18.52 -12.51 4.04
CA GLU A 48 18.23 -13.87 4.52
C GLU A 48 17.78 -14.74 3.35
N LEU A 49 18.01 -16.05 3.46
CA LEU A 49 17.60 -17.03 2.45
C LEU A 49 16.11 -17.36 2.54
N GLY A 50 15.58 -17.89 1.43
CA GLY A 50 14.24 -18.48 1.36
C GLY A 50 13.97 -19.48 2.48
N ASN A 51 12.88 -19.30 3.23
CA ASN A 51 12.50 -20.08 4.41
C ASN A 51 13.47 -19.99 5.59
N MET A 52 14.28 -18.93 5.65
CA MET A 52 15.22 -18.62 6.73
C MET A 52 15.17 -17.14 7.16
N GLU A 53 14.09 -16.43 6.83
CA GLU A 53 13.91 -14.97 6.98
C GLU A 53 13.48 -14.55 8.39
N VAL A 54 14.11 -15.09 9.42
CA VAL A 54 13.69 -14.93 10.83
C VAL A 54 13.76 -13.45 11.26
N ASN A 55 14.85 -12.76 10.93
CA ASN A 55 15.04 -11.37 11.35
C ASN A 55 14.21 -10.41 10.49
N THR A 56 14.14 -10.67 9.19
CA THR A 56 13.31 -9.90 8.25
C THR A 56 11.83 -10.00 8.62
N SER A 57 11.35 -11.21 8.93
CA SER A 57 9.99 -11.42 9.42
C SER A 57 9.74 -10.66 10.72
N LYS A 58 10.67 -10.72 11.69
CA LYS A 58 10.55 -9.96 12.94
C LYS A 58 10.47 -8.45 12.68
N LEU A 59 11.27 -7.92 11.75
CA LEU A 59 11.25 -6.51 11.36
C LEU A 59 9.88 -6.12 10.79
N VAL A 60 9.33 -6.90 9.85
CA VAL A 60 8.01 -6.65 9.25
C VAL A 60 6.91 -6.68 10.32
N GLN A 61 6.90 -7.69 11.19
CA GLN A 61 5.91 -7.78 12.27
C GLN A 61 5.96 -6.57 13.20
N MET A 62 7.16 -6.09 13.53
CA MET A 62 7.35 -4.91 14.37
C MET A 62 6.84 -3.64 13.69
N GLU A 63 7.15 -3.46 12.40
CA GLU A 63 6.69 -2.30 11.63
C GLU A 63 5.15 -2.27 11.52
N LEU A 64 4.53 -3.40 11.15
CA LEU A 64 3.07 -3.53 11.04
C LEU A 64 2.38 -3.26 12.39
N LYS A 65 2.90 -3.83 13.48
CA LYS A 65 2.38 -3.55 14.83
C LYS A 65 2.48 -2.08 15.20
N SER A 66 3.58 -1.41 14.81
CA SER A 66 3.75 0.03 15.07
C SER A 66 2.70 0.89 14.36
N TYR A 67 2.12 0.40 13.26
CA TYR A 67 1.03 1.06 12.54
C TYR A 67 -0.35 0.70 13.09
N GLY A 68 -0.43 -0.08 14.17
CA GLY A 68 -1.68 -0.55 14.77
C GLY A 68 -2.33 -1.72 14.03
N ILE A 69 -1.59 -2.42 13.17
CA ILE A 69 -2.08 -3.58 12.43
C ILE A 69 -1.94 -4.84 13.30
N GLU A 70 -3.01 -5.62 13.40
CA GLU A 70 -2.97 -6.93 14.04
C GLU A 70 -2.16 -7.90 13.17
N VAL A 71 -1.10 -8.49 13.74
CA VAL A 71 -0.21 -9.41 13.03
C VAL A 71 -0.40 -10.82 13.57
N LYS A 72 -0.78 -11.74 12.68
CA LYS A 72 -0.87 -13.17 12.98
C LYS A 72 0.41 -13.89 12.55
N THR A 73 0.89 -14.79 13.40
CA THR A 73 2.16 -15.51 13.19
C THR A 73 1.93 -17.03 13.28
N GLY A 74 2.94 -17.82 12.88
CA GLY A 74 2.90 -19.29 13.00
C GLY A 74 2.34 -20.04 11.81
N PHE A 75 1.92 -19.35 10.74
CA PHE A 75 1.50 -19.98 9.48
C PHE A 75 2.68 -20.29 8.56
N ALA A 76 3.62 -19.35 8.42
CA ALA A 76 4.89 -19.55 7.74
C ALA A 76 5.98 -19.93 8.76
N LYS A 77 6.93 -20.78 8.37
CA LYS A 77 7.99 -21.27 9.27
C LYS A 77 8.93 -20.17 9.76
N THR A 78 9.27 -19.24 8.88
CA THR A 78 10.18 -18.11 9.15
C THR A 78 9.69 -16.77 8.62
N GLY A 79 8.66 -16.74 7.77
CA GLY A 79 8.10 -15.53 7.16
C GLY A 79 6.89 -14.94 7.88
N VAL A 80 6.38 -13.82 7.37
CA VAL A 80 5.05 -13.29 7.70
C VAL A 80 4.07 -13.83 6.63
N PRO A 81 2.93 -14.40 7.01
CA PRO A 81 1.89 -14.80 6.04
C PRO A 81 1.24 -13.61 5.34
#